data_AF-A0A4R3MHE1-F1
#
_entry.id   AF-A0A4R3MHE1-F1
#
_cell.length_a   1.000
_cell.length_b   1.000
_cell.length_c   1.000
_cell.angle_alpha   90.00
_cell.angle_beta   90.00
_cell.angle_gamma   90.00
#
_symmetry.space_group_name_H-M   'P 1'
#
loop_
_entity.id
_entity.type
_entity.pdbx_description
1 polymer ?
#
loop_
_entity_poly.entity_id
_entity_poly.type
_entity_poly.pdbx_seq_one_letter_code
_entity_poly.pdbx_strand_id
1 'polypeptide(L)' 'MLYNTSCAKRNNIIKITLNTKNKRVTKSLYDKQHQLIYQQFYFGGSIAQAGELYLSNIQKCVSQGYTVTKVV' A
#
# COMPACT_ATOMS: atom_id res chain seq x y z
N MET A 1 -4.11 -1.17 -14.94
CA MET A 1 -4.69 -0.15 -14.06
C MET A 1 -3.79 0.01 -12.84
N LEU A 2 -3.66 1.24 -12.34
CA LEU A 2 -2.88 1.55 -11.15
C LEU A 2 -3.85 2.04 -10.08
N TYR A 3 -3.82 1.42 -8.90
CA TYR A 3 -4.60 1.84 -7.74
C TYR A 3 -3.65 2.24 -6.62
N ASN A 4 -3.96 3.30 -5.88
CA ASN A 4 -3.11 3.83 -4.84
C ASN A 4 -3.91 4.10 -3.56
N THR A 5 -3.40 3.61 -2.44
CA THR A 5 -3.93 3.89 -1.12
C THR A 5 -2.85 4.45 -0.21
N SER A 6 -3.13 5.58 0.44
CA SER A 6 -2.25 6.18 1.45
C SER A 6 -2.82 5.98 2.84
N CYS A 7 -1.97 5.58 3.78
CA CYS A 7 -2.27 5.39 5.19
C CYS A 7 -1.29 6.24 6.01
N ALA A 8 -1.78 7.03 6.97
CA ALA A 8 -0.94 7.92 7.77
C ALA A 8 -1.11 7.64 9.28
N LYS A 9 -0.01 7.69 10.03
CA LYS A 9 -0.02 7.59 11.50
C LYS A 9 1.15 8.38 12.09
N ARG A 10 0.84 9.42 12.86
CA ARG A 10 1.83 10.31 13.51
C ARG A 10 2.88 10.78 12.50
N ASN A 11 4.10 10.24 12.56
CA ASN A 11 5.25 10.64 11.74
C ASN A 11 5.50 9.71 10.54
N ASN A 12 4.63 8.73 10.30
CA ASN A 12 4.82 7.70 9.27
C ASN A 12 3.69 7.74 8.25
N ILE A 13 4.05 7.58 6.99
CA ILE A 13 3.13 7.47 5.85
C ILE A 13 3.42 6.16 5.13
N ILE A 14 2.41 5.31 4.99
CA ILE A 14 2.47 4.10 4.17
C ILE A 14 1.70 4.36 2.87
N LYS A 15 2.34 4.16 1.72
CA LYS A 15 1.68 4.12 0.42
C LYS A 15 1.63 2.70 -0.09
N ILE A 16 0.46 2.27 -0.53
CA ILE A 16 0.20 0.94 -1.07
C ILE A 16 -0.29 1.14 -2.49
N THR A 17 0.41 0.57 -3.47
CA THR A 17 0.09 0.70 -4.89
C THR A 17 -0.13 -0.66 -5.51
N LEU A 18 -1.26 -0.87 -6.17
CA LEU A 18 -1.52 -2.06 -6.99
C LEU A 18 -1.33 -1.72 -8.47
N ASN A 19 -0.42 -2.45 -9.14
CA ASN A 19 -0.29 -2.47 -10.58
C ASN A 19 -0.88 -3.77 -11.12
N THR A 20 -2.06 -3.68 -11.75
CA THR A 20 -2.75 -4.87 -12.28
C THR A 20 -2.07 -5.47 -13.51
N LYS A 21 -1.34 -4.67 -14.30
CA LYS A 21 -0.59 -5.18 -15.47
C LYS A 21 0.51 -6.14 -15.02
N ASN A 22 1.19 -5.79 -13.93
CA ASN A 22 2.31 -6.57 -13.39
C ASN A 22 1.88 -7.50 -12.25
N LYS A 23 0.59 -7.54 -11.91
CA LYS A 23 0.05 -8.29 -10.76
C LYS A 23 0.84 -8.02 -9.47
N ARG A 24 1.28 -6.77 -9.29
CA ARG A 24 2.24 -6.38 -8.25
C ARG A 24 1.64 -5.36 -7.31
N VAL A 25 1.81 -5.57 -6.01
CA VAL A 25 1.54 -4.59 -4.96
C VAL A 25 2.86 -4.06 -4.42
N THR A 26 3.03 -2.75 -4.40
CA THR A 26 4.16 -2.09 -3.74
C THR A 26 3.66 -1.47 -2.44
N LYS A 27 4.35 -1.71 -1.33
CA LYS A 27 4.11 -1.05 -0.04
C LYS A 27 5.35 -0.27 0.35
N SER A 28 5.23 1.04 0.46
CA SER A 28 6.32 1.96 0.74
C SER A 28 6.06 2.73 2.03
N LEU A 29 7.01 2.71 2.95
CA LEU A 29 6.99 3.47 4.20
C LEU A 29 7.85 4.73 4.04
N TYR A 30 7.27 5.87 4.39
CA TYR A 30 7.90 7.17 4.39
C TYR A 30 7.86 7.79 5.78
N ASP A 31 8.84 8.64 6.08
CA ASP A 31 8.76 9.56 7.21
C ASP A 31 7.82 10.76 6.92
N LYS A 32 7.69 11.65 7.90
CA LYS A 32 6.89 12.88 7.79
C LYS A 32 7.47 13.92 6.83
N GLN A 33 8.75 13.80 6.46
CA GLN A 33 9.42 14.60 5.44
C GLN A 33 9.32 13.96 4.04
N HIS A 34 8.47 12.94 3.89
CA HIS A 34 8.27 12.19 2.66
C HIS A 34 9.52 11.49 2.13
N GLN A 35 10.52 11.22 2.97
CA GLN A 35 11.67 10.40 2.61
C GLN A 35 11.32 8.92 2.72
N LEU A 36 11.71 8.14 1.71
CA LEU A 36 11.47 6.70 1.69
C LEU A 36 12.36 6.02 2.72
N ILE A 37 11.74 5.39 3.73
CA ILE A 37 12.46 4.57 4.72
C ILE A 37 12.60 3.15 4.20
N TYR A 38 11.52 2.59 3.65
CA TYR A 38 11.48 1.17 3.31
C TYR A 38 10.44 0.85 2.24
N GLN A 39 10.68 -0.19 1.44
CA GLN A 39 9.77 -0.63 0.39
C GLN A 39 9.70 -2.16 0.30
N GLN A 40 8.49 -2.67 0.13
CA GLN A 40 8.17 -4.08 -0.09
C GLN A 40 7.40 -4.28 -1.38
N PHE A 41 7.60 -5.44 -2.00
CA PHE A 41 6.87 -5.87 -3.18
C PHE A 41 6.18 -7.20 -2.90
N TYR A 42 4.92 -7.29 -3.31
CA TYR A 42 4.13 -8.51 -3.30
C TYR A 42 3.67 -8.79 -4.73
N PHE A 43 3.66 -10.07 -5.12
CA PHE A 43 3.27 -10.49 -6.45
C PHE A 43 2.15 -11.51 -6.35
N GLY A 44 1.06 -11.28 -7.11
CA GLY A 44 -0.01 -12.25 -7.29
C GLY A 44 0.22 -13.08 -8.55
N GLY A 45 -0.18 -14.35 -8.51
CA GLY A 45 -0.27 -15.23 -9.68
C GLY A 45 -1.32 -14.74 -10.68
N SER A 46 -2.39 -14.11 -10.21
CA SER A 46 -3.47 -13.51 -11.00
C SER A 46 -3.75 -12.05 -10.61
N ILE A 47 -4.55 -11.35 -11.42
CA ILE A 47 -5.03 -9.99 -11.09
C ILE A 47 -5.88 -10.00 -9.82
N ALA A 48 -6.76 -11.00 -9.66
CA ALA A 48 -7.60 -11.16 -8.49
C ALA A 48 -6.76 -11.32 -7.21
N GLN A 49 -5.75 -12.21 -7.24
CA GLN A 49 -4.85 -12.41 -6.11
C GLN A 49 -4.05 -11.14 -5.78
N ALA A 50 -3.61 -10.38 -6.78
CA ALA A 50 -2.96 -9.09 -6.55
C ALA A 50 -3.92 -8.07 -5.90
N GLY A 51 -5.20 -8.09 -6.28
CA GLY A 51 -6.26 -7.32 -5.64
C GLY A 51 -6.47 -7.70 -4.17
N GLU A 52 -6.49 -9.00 -3.85
CA GLU A 52 -6.59 -9.48 -2.46
C GLU A 52 -5.39 -9.05 -1.62
N LEU A 53 -4.17 -9.18 -2.16
CA LEU A 53 -2.95 -8.71 -1.50
C LEU A 53 -3.00 -7.19 -1.25
N TYR A 54 -3.55 -6.43 -2.18
CA TYR A 54 -3.73 -4.99 -2.04
C TYR A 54 -4.67 -4.65 -0.89
N LEU A 55 -5.88 -5.22 -0.88
CA LEU A 55 -6.88 -5.02 0.16
C LEU A 55 -6.38 -5.48 1.53
N SER A 56 -5.71 -6.64 1.60
CA SER A 56 -5.13 -7.15 2.85
C SER A 56 -4.09 -6.20 3.43
N ASN A 57 -3.24 -5.59 2.60
CA ASN A 57 -2.26 -4.60 3.07
C ASN A 57 -2.91 -3.31 3.57
N ILE A 58 -4.02 -2.86 2.97
CA ILE A 58 -4.80 -1.72 3.46
C ILE A 58 -5.44 -2.04 4.81
N GLN A 59 -6.08 -3.21 4.93
CA GLN A 59 -6.66 -3.67 6.20
C GLN A 59 -5.62 -3.75 7.31
N LYS A 60 -4.42 -4.26 7.02
CA LYS A 60 -3.31 -4.26 7.99
C LYS A 60 -2.95 -2.85 8.47
N CYS A 61 -2.96 -1.84 7.60
CA CYS A 61 -2.74 -0.47 8.02
C CYS A 61 -3.84 0.03 8.98
N VAL A 62 -5.12 -0.26 8.68
CA VAL A 62 -6.24 0.08 9.56
C VAL A 62 -6.11 -0.61 10.92
N SER A 63 -5.84 -1.92 10.95
CA SER A 63 -5.64 -2.67 12.20
C SER A 63 -4.45 -2.19 13.02
N GLN A 64 -3.43 -1.63 12.36
CA GLN A 64 -2.28 -0.99 13.02
C GLN A 64 -2.57 0.45 13.48
N GLY A 65 -3.79 0.96 13.30
CA GLY A 65 -4.21 2.30 13.70
C GLY A 65 -3.69 3.41 12.79
N TYR A 66 -3.42 3.12 11.52
CA TYR A 66 -3.21 4.15 10.51
C TYR A 66 -4.56 4.63 9.97
N THR A 67 -4.68 5.93 9.75
CA THR A 67 -5.84 6.52 9.05
C THR A 67 -5.63 6.40 7.56
N VAL A 68 -6.59 5.81 6.84
CA VAL A 68 -6.59 5.75 5.38
C VAL A 68 -7.02 7.11 4.83
N THR A 69 -6.14 7.80 4.11
CA THR A 69 -6.34 9.21 3.71
C THR A 69 -6.66 9.40 2.24
N LYS A 70 -6.40 8.41 1.38
CA LYS A 70 -6.63 8.53 -0.07
C LYS A 70 -6.77 7.16 -0.71
N VAL A 71 -7.82 6.98 -1.51
CA VAL A 71 -8.02 5.85 -2.45
C VAL A 71 -8.19 6.49 -3.83
N VAL A 72 -7.25 6.26 -4.76
CA VAL A 72 -7.35 6.70 -6.18
C VAL A 72 -7.08 5.53 -7.09
#